data_AF-A0A4R4FFI1-F1
#
_entry.id   AF-A0A4R4FFI1-F1
#
_cell.length_a   1.000
_cell.length_b   1.000
_cell.length_c   1.000
_cell.angle_alpha   90.00
_cell.angle_beta   90.00
_cell.angle_gamma   90.00
#
_symmetry.space_group_name_H-M   'P 1'
#
loop_
_entity.id
_entity.type
_entity.pdbx_description
1 polymer ?
#
loop_
_entity_poly.entity_id
_entity_poly.type
_entity_poly.pdbx_seq_one_letter_code
_entity_poly.pdbx_strand_id
1 'polypeptide(L)'
;MAIGERIHFFRLMRGMTQKYLGTAVGFPERSADVRLAQYETGSRKPKADLTAALAQVLDVAPQALDVPDIDSYIGLMHTLFTLEDIYGLTVSETDGEVCLKVNKDKSKDAAELLKMLYAWKEQADKLSADEIDREQYDQWRYHYPNYDTTQRWAKVPSQELSDALLEQFKDQLNDK
;
A
#
# COMPACT_ATOMS: atom_id res chain seq x y z
N MET A 1 11.36 -5.39 -0.88
CA MET A 1 11.97 -4.16 -1.41
C MET A 1 11.83 -3.10 -0.35
N ALA A 2 12.95 -2.52 0.08
CA ALA A 2 12.94 -1.36 0.95
C ALA A 2 12.22 -0.16 0.30
N ILE A 3 11.70 0.74 1.12
CA ILE A 3 11.00 1.97 0.69
C ILE A 3 11.78 2.79 -0.36
N GLY A 4 13.11 2.86 -0.26
CA GLY A 4 13.96 3.57 -1.21
C GLY A 4 13.89 2.99 -2.62
N GLU A 5 13.94 1.66 -2.74
CA GLU A 5 13.82 0.97 -4.03
C GLU A 5 12.44 1.17 -4.65
N ARG A 6 11.39 1.24 -3.81
CA ARG A 6 10.02 1.50 -4.28
C ARG A 6 9.86 2.92 -4.80
N ILE A 7 10.41 3.93 -4.10
CA ILE A 7 10.44 5.32 -4.59
C ILE A 7 11.17 5.38 -5.94
N HIS A 8 12.33 4.74 -6.05
CA HIS A 8 13.10 4.67 -7.29
C HIS A 8 12.30 4.03 -8.44
N PHE A 9 11.67 2.88 -8.16
CA PHE A 9 10.85 2.14 -9.11
C PHE A 9 9.69 2.99 -9.66
N PHE A 10 8.88 3.59 -8.79
CA PHE A 10 7.75 4.42 -9.22
C PHE A 10 8.21 5.69 -9.93
N ARG A 11 9.31 6.31 -9.49
CA ARG A 11 9.87 7.48 -10.18
C ARG A 11 10.24 7.15 -11.63
N LEU A 12 10.94 6.03 -11.84
CA LEU A 12 11.31 5.59 -13.19
C LEU A 12 10.10 5.22 -14.02
N MET A 13 9.13 4.51 -13.44
CA MET A 13 7.85 4.18 -14.10
C MET A 13 7.13 5.43 -14.59
N ARG A 14 7.16 6.53 -13.82
CA ARG A 14 6.55 7.81 -14.20
C ARG A 14 7.45 8.70 -15.08
N GLY A 15 8.63 8.24 -15.48
CA GLY A 15 9.56 8.99 -16.33
C GLY A 15 10.17 10.24 -15.68
N MET A 16 10.17 10.31 -14.34
CA MET A 16 10.60 11.50 -13.61
C MET A 16 12.11 11.50 -13.33
N THR A 17 12.76 12.66 -13.40
CA THR A 17 14.13 12.82 -12.90
C THR A 17 14.15 12.97 -11.37
N GLN A 18 15.28 12.70 -10.74
CA GLN A 18 15.40 12.91 -9.29
C GLN A 18 15.21 14.38 -8.90
N LYS A 19 15.77 15.31 -9.71
CA LYS A 19 15.60 16.74 -9.52
C LYS A 19 14.11 17.14 -9.60
N TYR A 20 13.38 16.63 -10.59
CA TYR A 20 11.96 16.92 -10.76
C TYR A 20 11.13 16.45 -9.56
N LEU A 21 11.21 15.16 -9.20
CA LEU A 21 10.45 14.62 -8.08
C LEU A 21 10.82 15.30 -6.76
N GLY A 22 12.12 15.53 -6.52
CA GLY A 22 12.60 16.24 -5.33
C GLY A 22 12.04 17.67 -5.23
N THR A 23 11.96 18.38 -6.35
CA THR A 23 11.39 19.74 -6.38
C THR A 23 9.88 19.72 -6.18
N ALA A 24 9.18 18.76 -6.78
CA ALA A 24 7.73 18.58 -6.63
C ALA A 24 7.30 18.29 -5.19
N VAL A 25 8.14 17.60 -4.40
CA VAL A 25 7.90 17.37 -2.95
C VAL A 25 8.46 18.49 -2.06
N GLY A 26 8.82 19.64 -2.64
CA GLY A 26 9.20 20.85 -1.89
C GLY A 26 10.66 20.93 -1.46
N PHE A 27 11.58 20.14 -2.05
CA PHE A 27 13.00 20.34 -1.79
C PHE A 27 13.52 21.59 -2.53
N PRO A 28 14.49 22.32 -1.93
CA PRO A 28 15.14 23.42 -2.63
C PRO A 28 15.78 22.92 -3.93
N GLU A 29 15.55 23.64 -5.03
CA GLU A 29 15.95 23.19 -6.38
C GLU A 29 17.44 22.82 -6.47
N ARG A 30 18.31 23.57 -5.78
CA ARG A 30 19.76 23.36 -5.73
C ARG A 30 20.21 22.04 -5.08
N SER A 31 19.33 21.36 -4.35
CA SER A 31 19.63 20.12 -3.64
C SER A 31 18.55 19.04 -3.77
N ALA A 32 17.59 19.24 -4.68
CA ALA A 32 16.44 18.36 -4.86
C ALA A 32 16.85 16.94 -5.30
N ASP A 33 17.77 16.85 -6.26
CA ASP A 33 18.34 15.61 -6.78
C ASP A 33 19.13 14.84 -5.71
N VAL A 34 20.09 15.50 -5.05
CA VAL A 34 20.94 14.89 -4.03
C VAL A 34 20.10 14.38 -2.85
N ARG A 35 19.13 15.18 -2.40
CA ARG A 35 18.25 14.77 -1.29
C ARG A 35 17.36 13.59 -1.68
N LEU A 36 16.81 13.59 -2.89
CA LEU A 36 15.99 12.46 -3.33
C LEU A 36 16.83 11.18 -3.50
N ALA A 37 18.04 11.29 -4.06
CA ALA A 37 18.96 10.16 -4.18
C ALA A 37 19.24 9.48 -2.84
N GLN A 38 19.42 10.26 -1.76
CA GLN A 38 19.61 9.71 -0.40
C GLN A 38 18.43 8.86 0.09
N TYR A 39 17.20 9.15 -0.35
CA TYR A 39 16.04 8.33 -0.03
C TYR A 39 15.98 7.08 -0.90
N GLU A 40 16.24 7.21 -2.20
CA GLU A 40 16.25 6.06 -3.14
C GLU A 40 17.33 5.03 -2.81
N THR A 41 18.49 5.46 -2.33
CA THR A 41 19.59 4.57 -1.92
C THR A 41 19.40 3.99 -0.52
N GLY A 42 18.32 4.35 0.20
CA GLY A 42 18.07 3.92 1.57
C GLY A 42 18.99 4.56 2.61
N SER A 43 19.82 5.55 2.24
CA SER A 43 20.66 6.29 3.19
C SER A 43 19.84 7.14 4.18
N ARG A 44 18.58 7.43 3.85
CA ARG A 44 17.58 8.04 4.72
C ARG A 44 16.23 7.35 4.54
N LYS A 45 15.46 7.22 5.63
CA LYS A 45 14.04 6.84 5.57
C LYS A 45 13.17 8.10 5.58
N PRO A 46 12.22 8.28 4.63
CA PRO A 46 11.29 9.39 4.68
C PRO A 46 10.35 9.26 5.89
N LYS A 47 9.99 10.40 6.50
CA LYS A 47 8.93 10.47 7.53
C LYS A 47 7.56 10.44 6.87
N ALA A 48 6.51 10.16 7.65
CA ALA A 48 5.13 10.04 7.17
C ALA A 48 4.69 11.16 6.21
N ASP A 49 4.91 12.42 6.57
CA ASP A 49 4.52 13.58 5.73
C ASP A 49 5.22 13.58 4.37
N LEU A 50 6.52 13.24 4.36
CA LEU A 50 7.28 13.14 3.11
C LEU A 50 6.87 11.91 2.31
N THR A 51 6.59 10.79 2.96
CA THR A 51 6.05 9.59 2.29
C THR A 51 4.72 9.88 1.62
N ALA A 52 3.82 10.62 2.29
CA ALA A 52 2.54 11.04 1.72
C ALA A 52 2.74 11.99 0.53
N ALA A 53 3.62 12.98 0.63
CA ALA A 53 3.93 13.89 -0.47
C ALA A 53 4.55 13.16 -1.68
N LEU A 54 5.47 12.22 -1.44
CA LEU A 54 6.05 11.37 -2.49
C LEU A 54 4.97 10.52 -3.16
N ALA A 55 4.13 9.86 -2.38
CA ALA A 55 3.03 9.03 -2.88
C ALA A 55 2.04 9.86 -3.72
N GLN A 56 1.71 11.08 -3.29
CA GLN A 56 0.86 11.99 -4.05
C GLN A 56 1.48 12.36 -5.40
N VAL A 57 2.75 12.76 -5.45
CA VAL A 57 3.41 13.13 -6.72
C VAL A 57 3.60 11.93 -7.63
N LEU A 58 3.87 10.75 -7.06
CA LEU A 58 4.02 9.50 -7.80
C LEU A 58 2.68 8.88 -8.23
N ASP A 59 1.57 9.45 -7.77
CA ASP A 59 0.20 9.00 -8.01
C ASP A 59 0.06 7.51 -7.62
N VAL A 60 0.28 7.25 -6.33
CA VAL A 60 0.13 5.95 -5.66
C VAL A 60 -0.35 6.15 -4.22
N ALA A 61 -0.87 5.11 -3.58
CA ALA A 61 -1.15 5.15 -2.14
C ALA A 61 0.16 5.15 -1.32
N PRO A 62 0.24 5.81 -0.14
CA PRO A 62 1.43 5.78 0.72
C PRO A 62 1.93 4.36 1.08
N GLN A 63 0.99 3.42 1.23
CA GLN A 63 1.26 2.01 1.52
C GLN A 63 1.97 1.30 0.36
N ALA A 64 1.82 1.81 -0.87
CA ALA A 64 2.61 1.34 -2.00
C ALA A 64 4.07 1.78 -1.90
N LEU A 65 4.46 2.67 -0.99
CA LEU A 65 5.87 3.02 -0.71
C LEU A 65 6.39 2.38 0.59
N ASP A 66 5.62 2.39 1.68
CA ASP A 66 6.03 1.89 3.01
C ASP A 66 5.64 0.42 3.25
N VAL A 67 6.07 -0.47 2.35
CA VAL A 67 5.91 -1.92 2.50
C VAL A 67 6.92 -2.43 3.54
N PRO A 68 6.55 -3.38 4.44
CA PRO A 68 7.50 -4.02 5.33
C PRO A 68 8.71 -4.56 4.58
N ASP A 69 9.90 -4.36 5.15
CA ASP A 69 11.13 -4.92 4.61
C ASP A 69 11.11 -6.45 4.75
N ILE A 70 10.95 -7.13 3.62
CA ILE A 70 10.88 -8.59 3.49
C ILE A 70 12.07 -9.12 2.67
N ASP A 71 13.18 -8.38 2.61
CA ASP A 71 14.28 -8.64 1.67
C ASP A 71 15.11 -9.89 1.99
N SER A 72 14.94 -10.48 3.18
CA SER A 72 15.51 -11.80 3.49
C SER A 72 14.44 -12.89 3.48
N TYR A 73 14.79 -14.08 2.97
CA TYR A 73 13.89 -15.24 3.01
C TYR A 73 13.42 -15.57 4.44
N ILE A 74 14.29 -15.39 5.43
CA ILE A 74 13.94 -15.58 6.85
C ILE A 74 12.91 -14.53 7.29
N GLY A 75 13.12 -13.25 6.95
CA GLY A 75 12.18 -12.17 7.26
C GLY A 75 10.82 -12.35 6.57
N LEU A 76 10.82 -12.80 5.32
CA LEU A 76 9.61 -13.18 4.59
C LEU A 76 8.85 -14.28 5.34
N MET A 77 9.53 -15.36 5.75
CA MET A 77 8.89 -16.45 6.49
C MET A 77 8.33 -15.99 7.84
N HIS A 78 9.08 -15.19 8.62
CA HIS A 78 8.55 -14.64 9.88
C HIS A 78 7.36 -13.70 9.66
N THR A 79 7.30 -12.99 8.53
CA THR A 79 6.13 -12.22 8.14
C THR A 79 4.93 -13.14 7.91
N LEU A 80 5.11 -14.23 7.16
CA LEU A 80 4.06 -15.21 6.93
C LEU A 80 3.57 -15.86 8.23
N PHE A 81 4.47 -16.20 9.17
CA PHE A 81 4.08 -16.74 10.48
C PHE A 81 3.27 -15.72 11.30
N THR A 82 3.64 -14.45 11.27
CA THR A 82 2.87 -13.38 11.94
C THR A 82 1.48 -13.24 11.30
N LEU A 83 1.38 -13.36 9.97
CA LEU A 83 0.09 -13.37 9.27
C LEU A 83 -0.75 -14.60 9.62
N GLU A 84 -0.12 -15.75 9.84
CA GLU A 84 -0.79 -16.95 10.35
C GLU A 84 -1.39 -16.68 11.73
N ASP A 85 -0.60 -16.13 12.65
CA ASP A 85 -1.04 -15.86 14.03
C ASP A 85 -2.18 -14.84 14.09
N ILE A 86 -2.06 -13.71 13.39
CA ILE A 86 -2.99 -12.58 13.49
C ILE A 86 -4.19 -12.74 12.55
N TYR A 87 -3.93 -13.04 11.28
CA TYR A 87 -4.94 -13.00 10.22
C TYR A 87 -5.37 -14.39 9.73
N GLY A 88 -4.90 -15.46 10.39
CA GLY A 88 -5.30 -16.82 10.07
C GLY A 88 -4.88 -17.30 8.68
N LEU A 89 -3.79 -16.75 8.14
CA LEU A 89 -3.09 -17.35 7.01
C LEU A 89 -2.65 -18.78 7.39
N THR A 90 -2.70 -19.72 6.46
CA THR A 90 -2.24 -21.10 6.66
C THR A 90 -1.62 -21.62 5.38
N VAL A 91 -0.83 -22.68 5.50
CA VAL A 91 -0.24 -23.41 4.37
C VAL A 91 -0.96 -24.76 4.21
N SER A 92 -1.23 -25.16 2.97
CA SER A 92 -1.77 -26.47 2.62
C SER A 92 -1.23 -26.95 1.29
N GLU A 93 -1.38 -28.25 0.98
CA GLU A 93 -1.04 -28.81 -0.32
C GLU A 93 -2.30 -29.03 -1.15
N THR A 94 -2.28 -28.71 -2.44
CA THR A 94 -3.37 -28.96 -3.39
C THR A 94 -2.76 -29.22 -4.76
N ASP A 95 -3.16 -30.32 -5.40
CA ASP A 95 -2.64 -30.75 -6.71
C ASP A 95 -1.10 -30.86 -6.79
N GLY A 96 -0.44 -31.19 -5.67
CA GLY A 96 1.02 -31.28 -5.56
C GLY A 96 1.74 -29.94 -5.42
N GLU A 97 1.01 -28.84 -5.30
CA GLU A 97 1.54 -27.50 -5.07
C GLU A 97 1.24 -27.02 -3.64
N VAL A 98 2.22 -26.32 -3.05
CA VAL A 98 2.03 -25.67 -1.75
C VAL A 98 1.29 -24.36 -1.95
N CYS A 99 0.11 -24.24 -1.34
CA CYS A 99 -0.76 -23.07 -1.43
C CYS A 99 -0.95 -22.40 -0.07
N LEU A 100 -1.00 -21.07 -0.10
CA LEU A 100 -1.49 -20.27 1.03
C LEU A 100 -3.03 -20.23 1.02
N LYS A 101 -3.64 -20.41 2.18
CA LYS A 101 -5.09 -20.30 2.41
C LYS A 101 -5.36 -19.45 3.64
N VAL A 102 -6.62 -19.01 3.81
CA VAL A 102 -7.04 -18.29 5.01
C VAL A 102 -8.10 -19.10 5.73
N ASN A 103 -7.86 -19.42 6.99
CA ASN A 103 -8.85 -20.03 7.86
C ASN A 103 -9.80 -18.95 8.39
N LYS A 104 -10.88 -18.68 7.66
CA LYS A 104 -11.88 -17.66 8.00
C LYS A 104 -12.52 -17.83 9.38
N ASP A 105 -12.51 -19.06 9.91
CA ASP A 105 -13.16 -19.38 11.19
C ASP A 105 -12.23 -19.10 12.38
N LYS A 106 -10.94 -18.77 12.14
CA LYS A 106 -9.95 -18.47 13.18
C LYS A 106 -10.20 -17.13 13.87
N SER A 107 -10.58 -16.09 13.14
CA SER A 107 -10.83 -14.75 13.70
C SER A 107 -11.65 -13.86 12.77
N LYS A 108 -12.17 -12.73 13.30
CA LYS A 108 -12.79 -11.68 12.48
C LYS A 108 -11.79 -11.10 11.48
N ASP A 109 -10.54 -10.94 11.89
CA ASP A 109 -9.47 -10.43 11.03
C ASP A 109 -9.15 -11.39 9.89
N ALA A 110 -9.24 -12.71 10.12
CA ALA A 110 -9.12 -13.72 9.07
C ALA A 110 -10.27 -13.64 8.04
N ALA A 111 -11.50 -13.44 8.52
CA ALA A 111 -12.64 -13.22 7.64
C ALA A 111 -12.48 -11.93 6.81
N GLU A 112 -11.88 -10.87 7.37
CA GLU A 112 -11.61 -9.63 6.66
C GLU A 112 -10.48 -9.79 5.62
N LEU A 113 -9.36 -10.41 5.98
CA LEU A 113 -8.28 -10.74 5.05
C LEU A 113 -8.81 -11.54 3.86
N LEU A 114 -9.67 -12.53 4.10
CA LEU A 114 -10.26 -13.33 3.03
C LEU A 114 -11.07 -12.47 2.03
N LYS A 115 -11.79 -11.45 2.50
CA LYS A 115 -12.51 -10.51 1.60
C LYS A 115 -11.54 -9.74 0.71
N MET A 116 -10.43 -9.25 1.29
CA MET A 116 -9.39 -8.52 0.56
C MET A 116 -8.71 -9.41 -0.49
N LEU A 117 -8.43 -10.67 -0.16
CA LEU A 117 -7.87 -11.64 -1.11
C LEU A 117 -8.85 -11.95 -2.24
N TYR A 118 -10.16 -12.00 -1.99
CA TYR A 118 -11.15 -12.14 -3.05
C TYR A 118 -11.19 -10.92 -3.99
N ALA A 119 -11.08 -9.71 -3.46
CA ALA A 119 -10.99 -8.49 -4.30
C ALA A 119 -9.76 -8.54 -5.21
N TRP A 120 -8.61 -8.97 -4.67
CA TRP A 120 -7.41 -9.18 -5.45
C TRP A 120 -7.58 -10.29 -6.50
N LYS A 121 -8.17 -11.43 -6.13
CA LYS A 121 -8.47 -12.53 -7.06
C LYS A 121 -9.34 -12.05 -8.22
N GLU A 122 -10.39 -11.27 -7.96
CA GLU A 122 -11.26 -10.76 -9.02
C GLU A 122 -10.49 -9.95 -10.07
N GLN A 123 -9.57 -9.09 -9.63
CA GLN A 123 -8.73 -8.31 -10.56
C GLN A 123 -7.73 -9.20 -11.31
N ALA A 124 -7.18 -10.22 -10.64
CA ALA A 124 -6.28 -11.18 -11.28
C ALA A 124 -7.00 -12.03 -12.34
N ASP A 125 -8.25 -12.44 -12.06
CA ASP A 125 -9.09 -13.19 -13.00
C ASP A 125 -9.44 -12.31 -14.22
N LYS A 126 -9.80 -11.03 -14.03
CA LYS A 126 -10.01 -10.07 -15.13
C LYS A 126 -8.78 -9.90 -16.01
N LEU A 127 -7.59 -9.80 -15.41
CA LEU A 127 -6.32 -9.74 -16.15
C LEU A 127 -6.08 -11.04 -16.93
N SER A 128 -6.35 -12.20 -16.33
CA SER A 128 -6.17 -13.50 -17.00
C SER A 128 -7.16 -13.76 -18.14
N ALA A 129 -8.32 -13.10 -18.11
CA ALA A 129 -9.35 -13.16 -19.14
C ALA A 129 -9.21 -12.06 -20.20
N ASP A 130 -8.13 -11.27 -20.16
CA ASP A 130 -7.89 -10.10 -21.02
C ASP A 130 -9.00 -9.03 -20.96
N GLU A 131 -9.80 -8.98 -19.88
CA GLU A 131 -10.82 -7.94 -19.66
C GLU A 131 -10.21 -6.60 -19.25
N ILE A 132 -9.05 -6.66 -18.58
CA ILE A 132 -8.22 -5.51 -18.25
C ILE A 132 -6.79 -5.80 -18.68
N ASP A 133 -6.05 -4.76 -19.06
CA ASP A 133 -4.63 -4.88 -19.34
C ASP A 133 -3.78 -4.81 -18.06
N ARG A 134 -2.46 -4.97 -18.24
CA ARG A 134 -1.49 -4.91 -17.14
C ARG A 134 -1.45 -3.54 -16.47
N GLU A 135 -1.66 -2.46 -17.23
CA GLU A 135 -1.61 -1.09 -16.71
C GLU A 135 -2.80 -0.83 -15.79
N GLN A 136 -4.00 -1.25 -16.19
CA GLN A 136 -5.23 -1.16 -15.39
C GLN A 136 -5.14 -2.01 -14.11
N TYR A 137 -4.59 -3.22 -14.21
CA TYR A 137 -4.35 -4.07 -13.04
C TYR A 137 -3.36 -3.41 -12.06
N ASP A 138 -2.27 -2.85 -12.57
CA ASP A 138 -1.26 -2.17 -11.77
C ASP A 138 -1.80 -0.87 -11.17
N GLN A 139 -2.64 -0.14 -11.90
CA GLN A 139 -3.37 1.03 -11.39
C GLN A 139 -4.22 0.65 -10.18
N TRP A 140 -4.97 -0.46 -10.22
CA TRP A 140 -5.71 -0.94 -9.06
C TRP A 140 -4.78 -1.27 -7.88
N ARG A 141 -3.69 -2.03 -8.13
CA ARG A 141 -2.75 -2.44 -7.07
C ARG A 141 -2.06 -1.27 -6.39
N TYR A 142 -1.65 -0.26 -7.15
CA TYR A 142 -0.88 0.87 -6.62
C TYR A 142 -1.72 1.92 -5.91
N HIS A 143 -3.03 1.89 -6.12
CA HIS A 143 -3.98 2.81 -5.48
C HIS A 143 -4.91 2.11 -4.48
N TYR A 144 -4.73 0.81 -4.22
CA TYR A 144 -5.53 0.08 -3.26
C TYR A 144 -5.51 0.79 -1.88
N PRO A 145 -6.67 1.01 -1.23
CA PRO A 145 -8.00 0.47 -1.56
C PRO A 145 -8.90 1.37 -2.43
N ASN A 146 -8.42 2.49 -2.99
CA ASN A 146 -9.26 3.54 -3.60
C ASN A 146 -10.12 3.06 -4.79
N TYR A 147 -9.61 2.13 -5.60
CA TYR A 147 -10.34 1.56 -6.75
C TYR A 147 -10.98 0.20 -6.43
N ASP A 148 -10.99 -0.23 -5.17
CA ASP A 148 -11.70 -1.44 -4.76
C ASP A 148 -13.22 -1.15 -4.77
N THR A 149 -13.86 -1.53 -5.88
CA THR A 149 -15.31 -1.39 -6.08
C THR A 149 -16.10 -2.55 -5.50
N THR A 150 -15.42 -3.58 -4.96
CA THR A 150 -16.09 -4.62 -4.20
C THR A 150 -16.60 -3.96 -2.92
N GLN A 151 -17.91 -3.75 -2.81
CA GLN A 151 -18.57 -3.12 -1.64
C GLN A 151 -18.51 -4.02 -0.39
N ARG A 152 -17.32 -4.49 -0.03
CA ARG A 152 -17.01 -5.31 1.14
C ARG A 152 -16.27 -4.50 2.21
N TRP A 153 -15.67 -3.38 1.82
CA TRP A 153 -15.28 -2.30 2.72
C TRP A 153 -16.52 -1.51 3.09
N ALA A 154 -16.82 -1.41 4.40
CA ALA A 154 -17.68 -0.34 4.88
C ALA A 154 -17.12 0.97 4.33
N LYS A 155 -17.95 1.73 3.61
CA LYS A 155 -17.59 3.03 3.01
C LYS A 155 -16.59 3.74 3.92
N VAL A 156 -15.37 3.97 3.42
CA VAL A 156 -14.50 4.99 4.02
C VAL A 156 -15.37 6.27 4.04
N PRO A 157 -15.70 6.83 5.20
CA PRO A 157 -16.48 8.07 5.24
C PRO A 157 -15.71 9.08 4.40
N SER A 158 -16.39 9.83 3.54
CA SER A 158 -15.74 10.88 2.75
C SER A 158 -14.86 11.74 3.68
N GLN A 159 -13.75 12.26 3.16
CA GLN A 159 -12.86 13.14 3.94
C GLN A 159 -13.68 14.24 4.64
N GLU A 160 -14.69 14.79 3.95
CA GLU A 160 -15.66 15.76 4.48
C GLU A 160 -16.49 15.23 5.68
N LEU A 161 -16.91 13.96 5.67
CA LEU A 161 -17.61 13.32 6.79
C LEU A 161 -16.67 13.04 7.97
N SER A 162 -15.42 12.66 7.68
CA SER A 162 -14.38 12.44 8.70
C SER A 162 -13.98 13.76 9.38
N ASP A 163 -13.83 14.82 8.59
CA ASP A 163 -13.52 16.17 9.06
C ASP A 163 -14.71 16.76 9.86
N ALA A 164 -15.95 16.56 9.39
CA ALA A 164 -17.14 17.00 10.12
C ALA A 164 -17.33 16.28 11.47
N LEU A 165 -17.01 14.98 11.54
CA LEU A 165 -17.02 14.23 12.81
C LEU A 165 -15.91 14.72 13.75
N LEU A 166 -14.71 14.98 13.24
CA LEU A 166 -13.59 15.52 14.03
C LEU A 166 -13.89 16.91 14.60
N GLU A 167 -14.55 17.79 13.83
CA GLU A 167 -15.00 19.10 14.33
C GLU A 167 -16.11 18.96 15.39
N GLN A 168 -17.09 18.08 15.20
CA GLN A 168 -18.12 17.81 16.22
C GLN A 168 -17.55 17.28 17.55
N PHE A 169 -16.48 16.48 17.49
CA PHE A 169 -15.81 15.98 18.70
C PHE A 169 -14.93 17.05 19.39
N LYS A 170 -14.41 18.04 18.66
CA LYS A 170 -13.69 19.18 19.25
C LYS A 170 -14.62 20.13 19.99
N ASP A 171 -15.81 20.38 19.47
CA ASP A 171 -16.82 21.23 20.13
C ASP A 171 -17.30 20.62 21.46
N GLN A 172 -17.37 19.29 21.57
CA GLN A 172 -17.71 18.61 22.83
C GLN A 172 -16.58 18.60 23.88
N LEU A 173 -15.35 18.92 23.49
CA LEU A 173 -14.19 18.97 24.40
C LEU A 173 -13.90 20.39 24.93
N ASN A 174 -14.48 21.42 24.31
CA ASN A 174 -14.28 22.83 24.70
C ASN A 174 -15.38 23.40 25.61
N ASP A 175 -16.40 22.61 25.97
CA ASP A 175 -17.51 23.03 26.84
C ASP A 175 -17.34 22.51 28.29
N LYS A 176 -16.14 22.69 28.86
CA LYS A 176 -15.85 22.52 30.28
C LYS A 176 -14.95 23.61 30.85
#